data_AF-A0A918WCU1-F1
#
_entry.id   AF-A0A918WCU1-F1
#
_cell.length_a   1.000
_cell.length_b   1.000
_cell.length_c   1.000
_cell.angle_alpha   90.00
_cell.angle_beta   90.00
_cell.angle_gamma   90.00
#
_symmetry.space_group_name_H-M   'P 1'
#
loop_
_entity.id
_entity.type
_entity.pdbx_description
1 polymer ?
#
loop_
_entity_poly.entity_id
_entity_poly.type
_entity_poly.pdbx_seq_one_letter_code
_entity_poly.pdbx_strand_id
1 'polypeptide(L)'
;MGETAAQPLRADAERSVRAILEAAERVLAEDPGASMEQIAAAAGVARTTIHRRFASRQALIEALASSAARRLARAVDDGRPDTAPPLVAMHRITANVLQVKGAWAFALGVAQDPDSEAAALQRDIAVRCVAVLKRAQDAGLIAPDADLDWVRRVYYALIGESLHGTDAPTDPDTLAARIIDTLLHGTGPHT
;
A
#
# COMPACT_ATOMS: atom_id res chain seq x y z
N MET A 1 -2.53 6.53 44.84
CA MET A 1 -1.66 6.82 43.69
C MET A 1 -2.09 5.89 42.58
N GLY A 2 -2.84 6.42 41.60
CA GLY A 2 -3.53 5.65 40.57
C GLY A 2 -2.82 5.75 39.23
N GLU A 3 -2.54 4.60 38.61
CA GLU A 3 -1.89 4.55 37.30
C GLU A 3 -2.29 3.33 36.43
N THR A 4 -3.38 2.60 36.73
CA THR A 4 -3.63 1.30 36.04
C THR A 4 -4.88 1.25 35.15
N ALA A 5 -5.75 2.26 35.13
CA ALA A 5 -6.99 2.21 34.35
C ALA A 5 -6.93 2.87 32.96
N ALA A 6 -5.93 3.71 32.66
CA ALA A 6 -5.86 4.47 31.41
C ALA A 6 -5.20 3.73 30.24
N GLN A 7 -4.45 2.66 30.52
CA GLN A 7 -3.72 1.86 29.52
C GLN A 7 -4.60 0.79 28.82
N PRO A 8 -5.52 0.08 29.52
CA PRO A 8 -6.43 -0.88 28.88
C PRO A 8 -7.38 -0.23 27.87
N LEU A 9 -7.93 0.93 28.21
CA LEU A 9 -8.88 1.68 27.39
C LEU A 9 -8.27 2.22 26.07
N ARG A 10 -6.98 2.58 26.07
CA ARG A 10 -6.27 3.00 24.85
C ARG A 10 -6.00 1.81 23.93
N ALA A 11 -5.56 0.68 24.49
CA ALA A 11 -5.34 -0.53 23.71
C ALA A 11 -6.65 -1.06 23.08
N ASP A 12 -7.77 -1.00 23.81
CA ASP A 12 -9.09 -1.32 23.25
C ASP A 12 -9.53 -0.33 22.16
N ALA A 13 -9.24 0.95 22.35
CA ALA A 13 -9.51 1.97 21.34
C ALA A 13 -8.74 1.70 20.05
N GLU A 14 -7.44 1.41 20.14
CA GLU A 14 -6.59 1.10 19.00
C GLU A 14 -7.00 -0.18 18.29
N ARG A 15 -7.35 -1.24 19.05
CA ARG A 15 -7.92 -2.47 18.48
C ARG A 15 -9.22 -2.20 17.73
N SER A 16 -10.12 -1.41 18.31
CA SER A 16 -11.39 -1.06 17.65
C SER A 16 -11.17 -0.28 16.36
N VAL A 17 -10.22 0.67 16.34
CA VAL A 17 -9.87 1.43 15.13
C VAL A 17 -9.30 0.49 14.07
N ARG A 18 -8.37 -0.39 14.43
CA ARG A 18 -7.79 -1.36 13.49
C ARG A 18 -8.84 -2.26 12.86
N ALA A 19 -9.73 -2.83 13.67
CA ALA A 19 -10.82 -3.68 13.19
C ALA A 19 -11.77 -2.94 12.24
N ILE A 20 -12.09 -1.67 12.56
CA ILE A 20 -12.92 -0.83 11.68
C ILE A 20 -12.20 -0.56 10.34
N LEU A 21 -10.92 -0.22 10.36
CA LEU A 21 -10.16 0.06 9.13
C LEU A 21 -10.00 -1.19 8.25
N GLU A 22 -9.74 -2.36 8.84
CA GLU A 22 -9.66 -3.64 8.12
C GLU A 22 -11.01 -4.06 7.53
N ALA A 23 -12.11 -3.81 8.25
CA ALA A 23 -13.45 -4.02 7.70
C ALA A 23 -13.77 -3.02 6.59
N ALA A 24 -13.43 -1.74 6.77
CA ALA A 24 -13.64 -0.71 5.78
C ALA A 24 -12.90 -1.03 4.48
N GLU A 25 -11.64 -1.47 4.56
CA GLU A 25 -10.83 -1.89 3.41
C GLU A 25 -11.54 -2.96 2.57
N ARG A 26 -12.04 -4.02 3.22
CA ARG A 26 -12.75 -5.11 2.52
C ARG A 26 -14.10 -4.66 1.95
N VAL A 27 -14.92 -4.02 2.79
CA VAL A 27 -16.29 -3.62 2.43
C VAL A 27 -16.28 -2.59 1.30
N LEU A 28 -15.38 -1.61 1.35
CA LEU A 28 -15.30 -0.55 0.33
C LEU A 28 -14.64 -1.02 -0.97
N ALA A 29 -13.83 -2.09 -0.93
CA ALA A 29 -13.31 -2.71 -2.14
C ALA A 29 -14.41 -3.46 -2.92
N GLU A 30 -15.39 -4.05 -2.21
CA GLU A 30 -16.54 -4.73 -2.82
C GLU A 30 -17.66 -3.75 -3.20
N ASP A 31 -17.98 -2.80 -2.31
CA ASP A 31 -19.02 -1.79 -2.49
C ASP A 31 -18.50 -0.41 -2.05
N PRO A 32 -18.01 0.41 -3.00
CA PRO A 32 -17.58 1.79 -2.71
C PRO A 32 -18.71 2.69 -2.17
N GLY A 33 -19.97 2.28 -2.26
CA GLY A 33 -21.15 2.98 -1.74
C GLY A 33 -21.52 2.62 -0.30
N ALA A 34 -20.85 1.64 0.31
CA ALA A 34 -21.22 1.11 1.61
C ALA A 34 -21.29 2.19 2.72
N SER A 35 -22.31 2.07 3.57
CA SER A 35 -22.58 2.96 4.69
C SER A 35 -21.67 2.68 5.89
N MET A 36 -21.56 3.65 6.81
CA MET A 36 -20.81 3.44 8.04
C MET A 36 -21.41 2.32 8.92
N GLU A 37 -22.72 2.11 8.84
CA GLU A 37 -23.39 1.00 9.55
C GLU A 37 -23.00 -0.37 8.99
N GLN A 38 -22.91 -0.51 7.65
CA GLN A 38 -22.44 -1.74 7.02
C GLN A 38 -20.99 -2.05 7.42
N ILE A 39 -20.13 -1.03 7.45
CA ILE A 39 -18.74 -1.17 7.90
C ILE A 39 -18.67 -1.53 9.39
N ALA A 40 -19.48 -0.89 10.25
CA ALA A 40 -19.53 -1.20 11.67
C ALA A 40 -19.96 -2.65 11.92
N ALA A 41 -20.97 -3.13 11.19
CA ALA A 41 -21.42 -4.51 11.24
C ALA A 41 -20.30 -5.48 10.81
N ALA A 42 -19.62 -5.19 9.70
CA ALA A 42 -18.50 -6.01 9.22
C ALA A 42 -17.29 -6.00 10.16
N ALA A 43 -17.10 -4.93 10.93
CA ALA A 43 -16.06 -4.79 11.95
C ALA A 43 -16.44 -5.44 13.30
N GLY A 44 -17.69 -5.88 13.46
CA GLY A 44 -18.20 -6.41 14.73
C GLY A 44 -18.31 -5.35 15.84
N VAL A 45 -18.50 -4.08 15.49
CA VAL A 45 -18.62 -2.97 16.46
C VAL A 45 -20.01 -2.32 16.41
N ALA A 46 -20.45 -1.76 17.54
CA ALA A 46 -21.69 -1.00 17.59
C ALA A 46 -21.61 0.29 16.76
N ARG A 47 -22.75 0.74 16.19
CA ARG A 47 -22.87 2.01 15.46
C ARG A 47 -22.33 3.21 16.27
N THR A 48 -22.65 3.27 17.57
CA THR A 48 -22.14 4.32 18.46
C THR A 48 -20.61 4.31 18.58
N THR A 49 -19.97 3.14 18.44
CA THR A 49 -18.51 3.02 18.51
C THR A 49 -17.86 3.58 17.25
N ILE A 50 -18.37 3.27 16.05
CA ILE A 50 -17.79 3.81 14.80
C ILE A 50 -17.93 5.33 14.74
N HIS A 51 -19.10 5.88 15.08
CA HIS A 51 -19.33 7.34 15.06
C HIS A 51 -18.53 8.09 16.13
N ARG A 52 -18.18 7.41 17.24
CA ARG A 52 -17.26 7.98 18.25
C ARG A 52 -15.81 8.00 17.77
N ARG A 53 -15.42 7.08 16.89
CA ARG A 53 -14.05 7.01 16.33
C ARG A 53 -13.90 7.88 15.09
N PHE A 54 -14.93 7.94 14.26
CA PHE A 54 -14.94 8.65 12.99
C PHE A 54 -16.19 9.53 12.92
N ALA A 55 -15.98 10.84 12.89
CA ALA A 55 -17.08 11.81 12.88
C ALA A 55 -17.91 11.75 11.57
N SER A 56 -17.30 11.26 10.49
CA SER A 56 -17.93 11.13 9.18
C SER A 56 -17.34 9.97 8.39
N ARG A 57 -18.03 9.57 7.32
CA ARG A 57 -17.52 8.61 6.33
C ARG A 57 -16.23 9.11 5.69
N GLN A 58 -16.13 10.41 5.45
CA GLN A 58 -14.93 11.04 4.90
C GLN A 58 -13.74 10.89 5.85
N ALA A 59 -13.93 11.13 7.15
CA ALA A 59 -12.88 10.94 8.16
C ALA A 59 -12.43 9.47 8.27
N LEU A 60 -13.35 8.51 8.08
CA LEU A 60 -13.01 7.10 8.00
C LEU A 60 -12.15 6.78 6.77
N ILE A 61 -12.50 7.33 5.61
CA ILE A 61 -11.75 7.12 4.35
C ILE A 61 -10.35 7.73 4.45
N GLU A 62 -10.21 8.93 5.00
CA GLU A 62 -8.89 9.56 5.23
C GLU A 62 -8.02 8.74 6.18
N ALA A 63 -8.61 8.22 7.25
CA ALA A 63 -7.91 7.33 8.17
C ALA A 63 -7.52 6.00 7.52
N LEU A 64 -8.38 5.45 6.65
CA LEU A 64 -8.10 4.26 5.86
C LEU A 64 -6.95 4.50 4.89
N ALA A 65 -6.97 5.60 4.14
CA ALA A 65 -5.90 5.98 3.22
C ALA A 65 -4.56 6.16 3.96
N SER A 66 -4.56 6.82 5.12
CA SER A 66 -3.35 6.99 5.95
C SER A 66 -2.84 5.64 6.48
N SER A 67 -3.74 4.76 6.90
CA SER A 67 -3.38 3.39 7.33
C SER A 67 -2.79 2.56 6.20
N ALA A 68 -3.40 2.64 5.02
CA ALA A 68 -2.93 1.99 3.80
C ALA A 68 -1.55 2.51 3.37
N ALA A 69 -1.36 3.83 3.34
CA ALA A 69 -0.07 4.44 3.02
C ALA A 69 1.03 4.01 4.00
N ARG A 70 0.75 3.92 5.31
CA ARG A 70 1.70 3.39 6.31
C ARG A 70 2.04 1.92 6.09
N ARG A 71 1.06 1.09 5.71
CA ARG A 71 1.31 -0.33 5.38
C ARG A 71 2.19 -0.45 4.14
N LEU A 72 1.93 0.37 3.11
CA LEU A 72 2.72 0.40 1.89
C LEU A 72 4.16 0.89 2.15
N ALA A 73 4.33 1.95 2.96
CA ALA A 73 5.65 2.43 3.36
C ALA A 73 6.46 1.35 4.09
N ARG A 74 5.84 0.62 5.03
CA ARG A 74 6.49 -0.52 5.71
C ARG A 74 6.87 -1.64 4.74
N ALA A 75 5.99 -2.00 3.81
CA ALA A 75 6.29 -3.01 2.79
C ALA A 75 7.51 -2.63 1.93
N VAL A 76 7.65 -1.34 1.60
CA VAL A 76 8.83 -0.79 0.92
C VAL A 76 10.07 -0.88 1.82
N ASP A 77 9.98 -0.43 3.08
CA ASP A 77 11.09 -0.45 4.04
C ASP A 77 11.64 -1.87 4.29
N ASP A 78 10.76 -2.85 4.44
CA ASP A 78 11.10 -4.26 4.65
C ASP A 78 11.84 -4.86 3.44
N GLY A 79 11.65 -4.27 2.26
CA GLY A 79 12.41 -4.59 1.05
C GLY A 79 13.86 -4.10 1.06
N ARG A 80 14.26 -3.32 2.07
CA ARG A 80 15.61 -2.77 2.28
C ARG A 80 16.11 -1.94 1.09
N PRO A 81 15.38 -0.88 0.69
CA PRO A 81 15.60 -0.13 -0.54
C PRO A 81 16.99 0.51 -0.62
N ASP A 82 17.65 0.77 0.50
CA ASP A 82 18.97 1.43 0.54
C ASP A 82 20.14 0.46 0.69
N THR A 83 19.92 -0.74 1.21
CA THR A 83 21.00 -1.65 1.63
C THR A 83 21.07 -2.97 0.86
N ALA A 84 19.96 -3.46 0.31
CA ALA A 84 19.98 -4.65 -0.53
C ALA A 84 20.51 -4.34 -1.94
N PRO A 85 21.07 -5.32 -2.68
CA PRO A 85 21.36 -5.16 -4.10
C PRO A 85 20.10 -4.72 -4.87
N PRO A 86 20.20 -3.85 -5.90
CA PRO A 86 19.03 -3.21 -6.51
C PRO A 86 17.96 -4.19 -6.99
N LEU A 87 18.35 -5.26 -7.71
CA LEU A 87 17.42 -6.28 -8.18
C LEU A 87 16.73 -7.03 -7.03
N VAL A 88 17.47 -7.32 -5.95
CA VAL A 88 16.93 -7.97 -4.75
C VAL A 88 15.96 -7.03 -4.01
N ALA A 89 16.29 -5.75 -3.91
CA ALA A 89 15.43 -4.74 -3.31
C ALA A 89 14.12 -4.62 -4.12
N MET A 90 14.22 -4.48 -5.45
CA MET A 90 13.06 -4.45 -6.34
C MET A 90 12.17 -5.67 -6.13
N HIS A 91 12.74 -6.89 -6.13
CA HIS A 91 11.97 -8.12 -5.91
C HIS A 91 11.23 -8.13 -4.58
N ARG A 92 11.94 -7.87 -3.48
CA ARG A 92 11.33 -7.88 -2.15
C ARG A 92 10.26 -6.81 -2.00
N ILE A 93 10.52 -5.60 -2.49
CA ILE A 93 9.55 -4.51 -2.46
C ILE A 93 8.30 -4.93 -3.25
N THR A 94 8.44 -5.41 -4.49
CA THR A 94 7.29 -5.85 -5.30
C THR A 94 6.50 -6.94 -4.59
N ALA A 95 7.16 -7.99 -4.10
CA ALA A 95 6.50 -9.09 -3.39
C ALA A 95 5.76 -8.59 -2.15
N ASN A 96 6.39 -7.74 -1.33
CA ASN A 96 5.78 -7.16 -0.13
C ASN A 96 4.56 -6.28 -0.48
N VAL A 97 4.65 -5.48 -1.55
CA VAL A 97 3.55 -4.63 -2.03
C VAL A 97 2.37 -5.49 -2.50
N LEU A 98 2.64 -6.58 -3.22
CA LEU A 98 1.61 -7.52 -3.68
C LEU A 98 0.88 -8.19 -2.50
N GLN A 99 1.58 -8.48 -1.40
CA GLN A 99 0.96 -9.02 -0.17
C GLN A 99 0.00 -8.02 0.49
N VAL A 100 0.21 -6.72 0.31
CA VAL A 100 -0.64 -5.65 0.85
C VAL A 100 -1.55 -5.01 -0.21
N LYS A 101 -2.02 -5.80 -1.18
CA LYS A 101 -2.82 -5.32 -2.34
C LYS A 101 -3.97 -4.36 -2.02
N GLY A 102 -4.71 -4.58 -0.94
CA GLY A 102 -5.79 -3.69 -0.53
C GLY A 102 -5.27 -2.29 -0.16
N ALA A 103 -4.13 -2.23 0.53
CA ALA A 103 -3.48 -0.98 0.87
C ALA A 103 -2.99 -0.22 -0.37
N TRP A 104 -2.54 -0.91 -1.42
CA TRP A 104 -2.14 -0.25 -2.67
C TRP A 104 -3.31 0.52 -3.31
N ALA A 105 -4.47 -0.12 -3.42
CA ALA A 105 -5.67 0.48 -4.03
C ALA A 105 -6.11 1.75 -3.29
N PHE A 106 -6.12 1.73 -1.95
CA PHE A 106 -6.52 2.88 -1.15
C PHE A 106 -5.42 3.96 -1.03
N ALA A 107 -4.15 3.58 -1.02
CA ALA A 107 -3.04 4.52 -0.90
C ALA A 107 -2.74 5.29 -2.20
N LEU A 108 -2.96 4.66 -3.37
CA LEU A 108 -2.60 5.24 -4.67
C LEU A 108 -3.80 5.51 -5.58
N GLY A 109 -4.96 4.90 -5.32
CA GLY A 109 -6.16 5.02 -6.17
C GLY A 109 -7.19 6.04 -5.69
N VAL A 110 -7.06 6.57 -4.46
CA VAL A 110 -8.00 7.56 -3.91
C VAL A 110 -7.36 8.93 -3.93
N ALA A 111 -8.07 9.94 -4.43
CA ALA A 111 -7.63 11.34 -4.35
C ALA A 111 -7.49 11.75 -2.88
N GLN A 112 -6.29 12.18 -2.51
CA GLN A 112 -5.99 12.62 -1.14
C GLN A 112 -5.98 14.15 -1.07
N ASP A 113 -6.30 14.67 0.11
CA ASP A 113 -5.91 16.04 0.46
C ASP A 113 -4.37 16.13 0.37
N PRO A 114 -3.81 17.08 -0.41
CA PRO A 114 -2.35 17.26 -0.54
C PRO A 114 -1.59 17.41 0.77
N ASP A 115 -2.25 17.94 1.80
CA ASP A 115 -1.71 18.20 3.13
C ASP A 115 -1.91 17.02 4.11
N SER A 116 -2.53 15.93 3.66
CA SER A 116 -2.72 14.72 4.47
C SER A 116 -1.43 13.92 4.68
N GLU A 117 -1.39 13.15 5.77
CA GLU A 117 -0.33 12.17 6.04
C GLU A 117 -0.20 11.15 4.90
N ALA A 118 -1.33 10.70 4.33
CA ALA A 118 -1.35 9.77 3.21
C ALA A 118 -0.63 10.33 1.98
N ALA A 119 -0.88 11.60 1.62
CA ALA A 119 -0.22 12.27 0.51
C ALA A 119 1.29 12.45 0.76
N ALA A 120 1.70 12.75 2.00
CA ALA A 120 3.11 12.82 2.37
C ALA A 120 3.82 11.46 2.21
N LEU A 121 3.24 10.39 2.75
CA LEU A 121 3.79 9.04 2.62
C LEU A 121 3.84 8.57 1.16
N GLN A 122 2.84 8.91 0.35
CA GLN A 122 2.83 8.60 -1.08
C GLN A 122 3.99 9.27 -1.82
N ARG A 123 4.27 10.55 -1.53
CA ARG A 123 5.42 11.27 -2.08
C ARG A 123 6.73 10.61 -1.67
N ASP A 124 6.88 10.26 -0.40
CA ASP A 124 8.09 9.58 0.11
C ASP A 124 8.32 8.23 -0.56
N ILE A 125 7.26 7.44 -0.74
CA ILE A 125 7.31 6.15 -1.46
C ILE A 125 7.75 6.37 -2.91
N ALA A 126 7.21 7.38 -3.59
CA ALA A 126 7.59 7.70 -4.97
C ALA A 126 9.08 8.09 -5.07
N VAL A 127 9.57 8.94 -4.17
CA VAL A 127 10.99 9.33 -4.10
C VAL A 127 11.89 8.12 -3.88
N ARG A 128 11.55 7.25 -2.92
CA ARG A 128 12.30 6.02 -2.64
C ARG A 128 12.30 5.06 -3.82
N CYS A 129 11.17 4.93 -4.52
CA CYS A 129 11.09 4.12 -5.74
C CYS A 129 12.06 4.63 -6.81
N VAL A 130 12.11 5.94 -7.06
CA VAL A 130 13.08 6.52 -8.00
C VAL A 130 14.51 6.27 -7.54
N ALA A 131 14.81 6.37 -6.25
CA ALA A 131 16.14 6.06 -5.72
C ALA A 131 16.56 4.60 -5.97
N VAL A 132 15.66 3.63 -5.77
CA VAL A 132 15.93 2.22 -6.09
C VAL A 132 16.17 2.02 -7.59
N LEU A 133 15.34 2.63 -8.44
CA LEU A 133 15.51 2.59 -9.90
C LEU A 133 16.84 3.23 -10.33
N LYS A 134 17.25 4.32 -9.68
CA LYS A 134 18.55 4.95 -9.93
C LYS A 134 19.71 4.01 -9.59
N ARG A 135 19.64 3.30 -8.46
CA ARG A 135 20.63 2.29 -8.09
C ARG A 135 20.66 1.13 -9.10
N ALA A 136 19.52 0.74 -9.65
CA ALA A 136 19.45 -0.27 -10.71
C ALA A 136 20.07 0.22 -12.02
N GLN A 137 19.85 1.49 -12.39
CA GLN A 137 20.53 2.14 -13.51
C GLN A 137 22.04 2.20 -13.32
N ASP A 138 22.52 2.60 -12.13
CA ASP A 138 23.95 2.66 -11.81
C ASP A 138 24.61 1.27 -11.82
N ALA A 139 23.83 0.21 -11.58
CA ALA A 139 24.26 -1.19 -11.68
C ALA A 139 24.17 -1.76 -13.11
N GLY A 140 23.75 -0.96 -14.10
CA GLY A 140 23.61 -1.38 -15.49
C GLY A 140 22.39 -2.26 -15.80
N LEU A 141 21.42 -2.35 -14.87
CA LEU A 141 20.18 -3.10 -15.08
C LEU A 141 19.14 -2.29 -15.88
N ILE A 142 19.22 -0.97 -15.82
CA ILE A 142 18.37 -0.03 -16.56
C ILE A 142 19.27 0.82 -17.45
N ALA A 143 18.79 1.14 -18.66
CA ALA A 143 19.52 1.96 -19.62
C ALA A 143 19.96 3.31 -19.00
N PRO A 144 21.20 3.78 -19.28
CA PRO A 144 21.77 4.96 -18.63
C PRO A 144 21.04 6.26 -18.98
N ASP A 145 20.30 6.29 -20.10
CA ASP A 145 19.51 7.42 -20.59
C ASP A 145 17.99 7.26 -20.32
N ALA A 146 17.57 6.22 -19.61
CA ALA A 146 16.17 6.01 -19.27
C ALA A 146 15.63 7.12 -18.36
N ASP A 147 14.45 7.64 -18.69
CA ASP A 147 13.67 8.52 -17.81
C ASP A 147 13.12 7.70 -16.62
N LEU A 148 13.73 7.84 -15.45
CA LEU A 148 13.36 7.08 -14.25
C LEU A 148 11.94 7.41 -13.74
N ASP A 149 11.41 8.59 -14.03
CA ASP A 149 10.03 8.93 -13.69
C ASP A 149 9.05 8.21 -14.60
N TRP A 150 9.38 8.06 -15.89
CA TRP A 150 8.62 7.19 -16.80
C TRP A 150 8.72 5.72 -16.39
N VAL A 151 9.92 5.21 -16.10
CA VAL A 151 10.11 3.83 -15.64
C VAL A 151 9.30 3.56 -14.37
N ARG A 152 9.28 4.50 -13.41
CA ARG A 152 8.43 4.40 -12.21
C ARG A 152 6.94 4.31 -12.57
N ARG A 153 6.45 5.13 -13.49
CA ARG A 153 5.04 5.07 -13.93
C ARG A 153 4.71 3.71 -14.54
N VAL A 154 5.57 3.18 -15.40
CA VAL A 154 5.41 1.84 -16.00
C VAL A 154 5.45 0.75 -14.93
N TYR A 155 6.39 0.82 -14.00
CA TYR A 155 6.48 -0.12 -12.88
C TYR A 155 5.22 -0.12 -12.01
N TYR A 156 4.69 1.06 -11.67
CA TYR A 156 3.44 1.20 -10.93
C TYR A 156 2.24 0.68 -11.73
N ALA A 157 2.23 0.84 -13.06
CA ALA A 157 1.19 0.29 -13.91
C ALA A 157 1.22 -1.25 -13.93
N LEU A 158 2.41 -1.87 -14.01
CA LEU A 158 2.56 -3.34 -13.93
C LEU A 158 2.07 -3.89 -12.59
N ILE A 159 2.46 -3.25 -11.48
CA ILE A 159 1.94 -3.61 -10.15
C ILE A 159 0.43 -3.41 -10.12
N GLY A 160 -0.06 -2.24 -10.52
CA GLY A 160 -1.48 -1.92 -10.54
C GLY A 160 -2.28 -2.98 -11.28
N GLU A 161 -1.91 -3.31 -12.53
CA GLU A 161 -2.61 -4.31 -13.34
C GLU A 161 -2.62 -5.69 -12.68
N SER A 162 -1.47 -6.10 -12.12
CA SER A 162 -1.35 -7.39 -11.43
C SER A 162 -2.25 -7.53 -10.20
N LEU A 163 -2.72 -6.40 -9.63
CA LEU A 163 -3.62 -6.37 -8.48
C LEU A 163 -5.11 -6.37 -8.85
N HIS A 164 -5.46 -6.06 -10.11
CA HIS A 164 -6.85 -6.07 -10.59
C HIS A 164 -7.29 -7.41 -11.19
N GLY A 165 -6.34 -8.32 -11.48
CA GLY A 165 -6.63 -9.61 -12.09
C GLY A 165 -7.52 -10.50 -11.22
N THR A 166 -8.52 -11.14 -11.85
CA THR A 166 -9.38 -12.20 -11.28
C THR A 166 -8.74 -13.59 -11.36
N ASP A 167 -7.47 -13.66 -11.76
CA ASP A 167 -6.75 -14.91 -11.93
C ASP A 167 -6.58 -15.66 -10.61
N ALA A 168 -6.34 -16.97 -10.73
CA ALA A 168 -6.04 -17.82 -9.58
C ALA A 168 -4.93 -17.20 -8.72
N PRO A 169 -4.98 -17.36 -7.38
CA PRO A 169 -3.99 -16.79 -6.48
C PRO A 169 -2.58 -17.17 -6.94
N THR A 170 -1.86 -16.20 -7.49
CA THR A 170 -0.47 -16.39 -7.88
C THR A 170 0.39 -16.02 -6.67
N ASP A 171 1.35 -16.87 -6.37
CA ASP A 171 2.35 -16.61 -5.35
C ASP A 171 3.01 -15.23 -5.57
N PRO A 172 3.02 -14.33 -4.57
CA PRO A 172 3.52 -12.97 -4.76
C PRO A 172 4.99 -12.87 -5.16
N ASP A 173 5.83 -13.82 -4.77
CA ASP A 173 7.23 -13.88 -5.23
C ASP A 173 7.29 -14.21 -6.74
N THR A 174 6.51 -15.20 -7.19
CA THR A 174 6.40 -15.55 -8.61
C THR A 174 5.91 -14.37 -9.46
N LEU A 175 4.92 -13.64 -8.98
CA LEU A 175 4.38 -12.47 -9.67
C LEU A 175 5.36 -11.28 -9.64
N ALA A 176 6.06 -11.07 -8.54
CA ALA A 176 7.13 -10.08 -8.43
C ALA A 176 8.24 -10.33 -9.44
N ALA A 177 8.69 -11.57 -9.57
CA ALA A 177 9.69 -11.96 -10.57
C ALA A 177 9.22 -11.63 -11.99
N ARG A 178 7.97 -11.95 -12.34
CA ARG A 178 7.39 -11.64 -13.65
C ARG A 178 7.32 -10.14 -13.92
N ILE A 179 6.86 -9.34 -12.95
CA ILE A 179 6.77 -7.88 -13.06
C ILE A 179 8.14 -7.27 -13.33
N ILE A 180 9.15 -7.69 -12.57
CA ILE A 180 10.51 -7.16 -12.68
C ILE A 180 11.16 -7.57 -13.99
N ASP A 181 11.02 -8.83 -14.39
CA ASP A 181 11.52 -9.31 -15.67
C ASP A 181 10.89 -8.54 -16.84
N THR A 182 9.56 -8.34 -16.79
CA THR A 182 8.84 -7.54 -17.79
C THR A 182 9.30 -6.07 -17.79
N LEU A 183 9.56 -5.49 -16.62
CA LEU A 183 10.05 -4.11 -16.53
C LEU A 183 11.45 -3.94 -17.12
N LEU A 184 12.34 -4.89 -16.88
CA LEU A 184 13.76 -4.79 -17.27
C LEU A 184 14.00 -5.23 -18.72
N HIS A 185 13.23 -6.19 -19.23
CA HIS A 185 13.47 -6.79 -20.53
C HIS A 185 12.32 -6.61 -21.53
N GLY A 186 11.15 -6.13 -21.07
CA GLY A 186 9.95 -6.06 -21.89
C GLY A 186 9.39 -7.46 -22.22
N THR A 187 8.62 -7.54 -23.30
CA THR A 187 8.02 -8.79 -23.81
C THR A 187 8.70 -9.31 -25.08
N GLY A 188 9.80 -8.67 -25.48
CA GLY A 188 10.61 -9.10 -26.62
C GLY A 188 11.45 -10.34 -26.27
N PRO A 189 11.95 -11.07 -27.28
CA PRO A 189 12.85 -12.19 -27.03
C PRO A 189 14.16 -11.71 -26.38
N HIS A 190 14.59 -12.41 -25.33
CA HIS A 190 15.94 -12.24 -24.79
C HIS A 190 16.93 -12.88 -25.77
N THR A 191 17.73 -12.04 -26.43
CA THR A 191 18.86 -12.46 -27.28
C THR A 191 20.13 -12.60 -26.48
#